data_AF-A0A377C7T3-F1
#
_entry.id   AF-A0A377C7T3-F1
#
_cell.length_a   1.000
_cell.length_b   1.000
_cell.length_c   1.000
_cell.angle_alpha   90.00
_cell.angle_beta   90.00
_cell.angle_gamma   90.00
#
_symmetry.space_group_name_H-M   'P 1'
#
loop_
_entity.id
_entity.type
_entity.pdbx_description
1 polymer ?
#
loop_
_entity_poly.entity_id
_entity_poly.type
_entity_poly.pdbx_seq_one_letter_code
_entity_poly.pdbx_strand_id
1 'polypeptide(L)'
;MLDTLQNQTSAKLTLDCRLPTLALDAQMQVHLLQIIREAVLNAMKHANASEIAVSCVTAPDGNHTVYIRDNGLASVNRKSPKVIMV
;
A
#
# COMPACT_ATOMS: atom_id res chain seq x y z
N MET A 1 4.55 -3.31 12.92
CA MET A 1 3.92 -3.88 11.70
C MET A 1 4.72 -3.53 10.44
N LEU A 2 5.16 -2.29 10.27
CA LEU A 2 6.01 -1.91 9.14
C LEU A 2 7.39 -2.60 9.21
N ASP A 3 8.01 -2.65 10.40
CA ASP A 3 9.33 -3.27 10.60
C ASP A 3 9.33 -4.78 10.29
N THR A 4 8.24 -5.47 10.63
CA THR A 4 8.06 -6.90 10.31
C THR A 4 7.96 -7.14 8.81
N LEU A 5 7.32 -6.23 8.05
CA LEU A 5 7.26 -6.32 6.59
C LEU A 5 8.61 -5.96 5.96
N GLN A 6 9.28 -4.93 6.48
CA GLN A 6 10.61 -4.52 6.02
C GLN A 6 11.67 -5.60 6.26
N ASN A 7 11.58 -6.38 7.35
CA ASN A 7 12.49 -7.51 7.59
C ASN A 7 12.23 -8.72 6.68
N GLN A 8 11.10 -8.74 5.95
CA GLN A 8 10.75 -9.81 5.02
C GLN A 8 11.11 -9.49 3.57
N THR A 9 11.65 -8.30 3.29
CA THR A 9 12.07 -7.89 1.94
C THR A 9 13.28 -6.97 1.98
N SER A 10 14.15 -7.06 0.97
CA SER A 10 15.19 -6.06 0.75
C SER A 10 14.66 -4.80 0.07
N ALA A 11 13.38 -4.77 -0.33
CA ALA A 11 12.73 -3.61 -0.91
C ALA A 11 12.53 -2.50 0.14
N LYS A 12 12.79 -1.25 -0.23
CA LYS A 12 12.49 -0.11 0.63
C LYS A 12 10.97 0.09 0.73
N LEU A 13 10.41 -0.08 1.92
CA LEU A 13 9.00 0.14 2.19
C LEU A 13 8.78 1.55 2.75
N THR A 14 7.96 2.35 2.07
CA THR A 14 7.60 3.70 2.52
C THR A 14 6.08 3.77 2.75
N LEU A 15 5.66 4.29 3.91
CA LEU A 15 4.26 4.49 4.26
C LEU A 15 4.01 5.96 4.60
N ASP A 16 3.26 6.67 3.75
CA ASP A 16 2.78 8.03 3.99
C ASP A 16 1.25 7.99 4.16
N CYS A 17 0.78 7.92 5.40
CA CYS A 17 -0.64 7.87 5.71
C CYS A 17 -1.12 9.26 6.15
N ARG A 18 -1.76 10.01 5.25
CA ARG A 18 -2.33 11.34 5.54
C ARG A 18 -3.85 11.28 5.65
N LEU A 19 -4.33 10.27 6.36
CA LEU A 19 -5.74 10.15 6.71
C LEU A 19 -5.98 10.84 8.06
N PRO A 20 -7.05 11.64 8.20
CA PRO A 20 -7.43 12.15 9.51
C PRO A 20 -7.73 10.96 10.42
N THR A 21 -7.09 10.89 11.59
CA THR A 21 -7.26 9.82 12.59
C THR A 21 -8.72 9.67 13.05
N LEU A 22 -9.54 10.71 12.86
CA LEU A 22 -10.96 10.77 13.22
C LEU A 22 -11.92 10.30 12.10
N ALA A 23 -11.44 10.05 10.89
CA ALA A 23 -12.30 9.80 9.74
C ALA A 23 -12.69 8.33 9.55
N LEU A 24 -11.99 7.41 10.23
CA LEU A 24 -12.20 5.97 10.11
C LEU A 24 -12.50 5.36 11.47
N ASP A 25 -13.60 4.61 11.56
CA ASP A 25 -13.93 3.75 12.71
C ASP A 25 -12.82 2.69 12.92
N ALA A 26 -12.63 2.23 14.15
CA ALA A 26 -11.64 1.23 14.53
C ALA A 26 -11.72 -0.03 13.64
N GLN A 27 -12.93 -0.48 13.28
CA GLN A 27 -13.10 -1.61 12.35
C GLN A 27 -12.56 -1.29 10.95
N MET A 28 -12.85 -0.09 10.43
CA MET A 28 -12.35 0.33 9.11
C MET A 28 -10.83 0.52 9.12
N GLN A 29 -10.25 1.02 10.22
CA GLN A 29 -8.80 1.12 10.37
C GLN A 29 -8.12 -0.26 10.31
N VAL A 30 -8.69 -1.25 11.01
CA VAL A 30 -8.17 -2.64 10.97
C VAL A 30 -8.29 -3.22 9.56
N HIS A 31 -9.43 -3.04 8.90
CA HIS A 31 -9.65 -3.55 7.55
C HIS A 31 -8.69 -2.92 6.54
N LEU A 32 -8.49 -1.61 6.64
CA LEU A 32 -7.54 -0.86 5.82
C LEU A 32 -6.10 -1.35 6.01
N LEU A 33 -5.68 -1.55 7.26
CA LEU A 33 -4.35 -2.08 7.57
C LEU A 33 -4.16 -3.50 7.03
N GLN A 34 -5.18 -4.35 7.09
CA GLN A 34 -5.14 -5.68 6.48
C GLN A 34 -4.99 -5.63 4.97
N ILE A 35 -5.74 -4.77 4.29
CA ILE A 35 -5.65 -4.60 2.83
C ILE A 35 -4.27 -4.08 2.43
N ILE A 36 -3.76 -3.05 3.12
CA ILE A 36 -2.42 -2.52 2.89
C ILE A 36 -1.38 -3.63 3.08
N ARG A 37 -1.50 -4.43 4.16
CA ARG A 37 -0.58 -5.53 4.43
C ARG A 37 -0.57 -6.56 3.31
N GLU A 38 -1.74 -7.03 2.88
CA GLU A 38 -1.82 -8.04 1.81
C GLU A 38 -1.32 -7.50 0.47
N ALA A 39 -1.61 -6.24 0.14
CA ALA A 39 -1.12 -5.63 -1.09
C ALA A 39 0.41 -5.43 -1.07
N VAL A 40 0.99 -5.02 0.06
CA VAL A 40 2.45 -4.95 0.23
C VAL A 40 3.08 -6.34 0.12
N LEU A 41 2.49 -7.36 0.76
CA LEU A 41 2.95 -8.75 0.65
C LEU A 41 2.87 -9.26 -0.80
N ASN A 42 1.82 -8.92 -1.53
CA ASN A 42 1.67 -9.25 -2.94
C ASN A 42 2.73 -8.55 -3.80
N ALA A 43 3.02 -7.28 -3.55
CA ALA A 43 4.09 -6.55 -4.24
C ALA A 43 5.48 -7.15 -3.94
N MET A 44 5.76 -7.48 -2.67
CA MET A 44 6.99 -8.16 -2.27
C MET A 44 7.18 -9.51 -2.98
N LYS A 45 6.11 -10.32 -3.07
CA LYS A 45 6.17 -11.67 -3.66
C LYS A 45 6.32 -11.65 -5.18
N HIS A 46 5.61 -10.75 -5.87
CA HIS A 46 5.41 -10.86 -7.31
C HIS A 46 6.27 -9.92 -8.16
N ALA A 47 6.77 -8.84 -7.57
CA ALA A 47 7.35 -7.76 -8.37
C ALA A 47 8.88 -7.78 -8.39
N ASN A 48 9.56 -8.52 -7.52
CA ASN A 48 11.01 -8.34 -7.30
C ASN A 48 11.37 -6.85 -7.14
N ALA A 49 10.45 -6.09 -6.54
CA ALA A 49 10.52 -4.63 -6.43
C ALA A 49 11.64 -4.26 -5.46
N SER A 50 12.38 -3.20 -5.78
CA SER A 50 13.34 -2.59 -4.86
C SER A 50 12.72 -1.47 -4.02
N GLU A 51 11.53 -1.00 -4.40
CA GLU A 51 10.79 0.03 -3.69
C GLU A 51 9.28 -0.23 -3.74
N ILE A 52 8.64 -0.12 -2.58
CA ILE A 52 7.19 -0.21 -2.41
C ILE A 52 6.76 1.03 -1.60
N ALA A 53 5.90 1.86 -2.17
CA ALA A 53 5.35 3.05 -1.55
C ALA A 53 3.84 2.90 -1.34
N VAL A 54 3.39 3.16 -0.13
CA VAL A 54 1.99 3.22 0.26
C VAL A 54 1.65 4.66 0.63
N SER A 55 0.62 5.22 0.02
CA SER A 55 0.15 6.57 0.30
C SER A 55 -1.35 6.57 0.52
N CYS A 56 -1.81 7.08 1.65
CA CYS A 56 -3.23 7.23 1.94
C CYS A 56 -3.58 8.70 1.92
N VAL A 57 -4.53 9.09 1.07
CA VAL A 57 -4.97 10.48 0.91
C VAL A 57 -6.48 10.55 1.01
N THR A 58 -6.99 11.68 1.51
CA THR A 58 -8.42 11.98 1.42
C THR A 58 -8.63 12.82 0.18
N ALA A 59 -9.43 12.30 -0.76
CA ALA A 59 -9.82 12.99 -1.96
C ALA A 59 -10.73 14.19 -1.62
N PRO A 60 -10.83 15.19 -2.52
CA PRO A 60 -11.63 16.40 -2.27
C PRO A 60 -13.12 16.15 -2.07
N ASP A 61 -13.62 14.98 -2.50
CA ASP A 61 -15.00 14.52 -2.32
C ASP A 61 -15.25 13.91 -0.92
N GLY A 62 -14.22 13.83 -0.07
CA GLY A 62 -14.28 13.23 1.26
C GLY A 62 -14.01 11.73 1.26
N ASN A 63 -13.77 11.10 0.10
CA ASN A 63 -13.42 9.69 0.05
C ASN A 63 -11.95 9.48 0.44
N HIS A 64 -11.69 8.41 1.17
CA HIS A 64 -10.34 7.97 1.46
C HIS A 64 -9.85 7.11 0.32
N THR A 65 -8.65 7.37 -0.17
CA THR A 65 -8.03 6.57 -1.24
C THR A 65 -6.65 6.14 -0.80
N VAL A 66 -6.40 4.84 -0.88
CA VAL A 66 -5.07 4.28 -0.70
C VAL A 66 -4.42 4.08 -2.07
N TYR A 67 -3.15 4.41 -2.17
CA TYR A 67 -2.30 4.19 -3.32
C TYR A 67 -1.16 3.28 -2.89
N ILE A 68 -1.01 2.16 -3.58
CA ILE A 68 0.13 1.26 -3.38
C ILE A 68 0.88 1.26 -4.69
N ARG A 69 2.18 1.52 -4.66
CA ARG A 69 3.03 1.59 -5.86
C ARG A 69 4.27 0.77 -5.59
N ASP A 70 4.57 -0.14 -6.50
CA ASP A 70 5.81 -0.88 -6.53
C ASP A 70 6.55 -0.59 -7.84
N ASN A 71 7.88 -0.66 -7.80
CA ASN A 71 8.74 -0.46 -8.97
C ASN A 71 9.21 -1.80 -9.59
N GLY A 72 8.52 -2.89 -9.26
CA GLY A 72 8.94 -4.21 -9.70
C GLY A 72 8.48 -4.58 -11.10
N LEU A 73 8.90 -5.75 -11.55
CA LEU A 73 8.57 -6.32 -12.85
C LEU A 73 7.09 -6.75 -12.86
N ALA A 74 6.29 -6.08 -13.69
CA ALA A 74 4.94 -6.50 -13.98
C ALA A 74 4.97 -7.87 -14.69
N SER A 75 4.61 -8.93 -13.97
CA SER A 75 4.42 -10.27 -14.56
C SER A 75 3.30 -10.16 -15.61
N VAL A 76 3.72 -10.16 -16.88
CA VAL A 76 2.95 -10.31 -18.12
C VAL A 76 1.60 -9.56 -18.16
N ASN A 77 1.62 -8.37 -18.80
CA ASN A 77 0.46 -7.65 -19.38
C ASN A 77 -0.16 -6.45 -18.62
N ARG A 78 0.62 -5.68 -17.86
CA ARG A 78 0.34 -4.23 -17.63
C ARG A 78 1.55 -3.50 -17.04
N LYS A 79 2.31 -2.78 -17.87
CA LYS A 79 3.43 -1.90 -17.45
C LYS A 79 2.91 -0.58 -16.87
N SER A 80 2.20 -0.64 -15.77
CA SER A 80 1.73 0.56 -15.08
C SER A 80 1.71 0.28 -13.58
N PRO A 81 2.14 1.24 -12.73
CA PRO A 81 2.11 1.07 -11.28
C PRO A 81 0.72 0.58 -10.86
N LYS A 82 0.67 -0.51 -10.07
CA LYS A 82 -0.59 -1.09 -9.59
C LYS A 82 -1.23 -0.18 -8.55
N VAL A 83 -1.91 0.87 -8.99
CA VAL A 83 -2.75 1.68 -8.10
C VAL A 83 -3.97 0.84 -7.72
N ILE A 84 -3.93 0.23 -6.54
CA ILE A 84 -5.11 -0.36 -5.92
C ILE A 84 -5.85 0.77 -5.21
N MET A 85 -6.90 1.31 -5.83
CA MET A 85 -7.85 2.18 -5.14
C MET A 85 -8.75 1.31 -4.26
N VAL A 86 -8.70 1.56 -2.96
CA VAL A 86 -9.62 1.00 -1.96
C VAL A 86 -10.47 2.15 -1.45
#